data_AF-A0A1Q7QK12-F1
#
_entry.id   AF-A0A1Q7QK12-F1
#
_cell.length_a   1.000
_cell.length_b   1.000
_cell.length_c   1.000
_cell.angle_alpha   90.00
_cell.angle_beta   90.00
_cell.angle_gamma   90.00
#
_symmetry.space_group_name_H-M   'P 1'
#
loop_
_entity.id
_entity.type
_entity.pdbx_description
1 polymer ?
#
loop_
_entity_poly.entity_id
_entity_poly.type
_entity_poly.pdbx_seq_one_letter_code
_entity_poly.pdbx_strand_id
1 'polypeptide(L)'
;MVMRRRAALGAGLLFLVVASGLWLRARAEERCADVGRTNDLRATVAATGSSLTADVVVGTRRYAIEPHVMADFGAYVRPFPLPESHRVGVSVTVRAATEEAVLAWRTICLGATHGRESVERPAVTGPDIMKGGEPTRWYRFDGANGYPEWPPDDSVDLEITALVDGLAFRIRVPGVPIVRMG
;
A
#
# COMPACT_ATOMS: atom_id res chain seq x y z
N MET A 1 43.36 19.06 -28.75
CA MET A 1 42.05 18.50 -29.15
C MET A 1 41.67 17.16 -28.49
N VAL A 2 42.63 16.36 -27.98
CA VAL A 2 42.34 15.02 -27.42
C VAL A 2 41.61 15.04 -26.06
N MET A 3 41.84 16.07 -25.23
CA MET A 3 41.24 16.19 -23.88
C MET A 3 39.71 16.40 -23.89
N ARG A 4 39.18 17.17 -24.85
CA ARG A 4 37.72 17.44 -24.96
C ARG A 4 36.90 16.20 -25.32
N ARG A 5 37.46 15.27 -26.11
CA ARG A 5 36.78 14.00 -26.46
C ARG A 5 36.66 13.06 -25.27
N ARG A 6 37.65 13.00 -24.38
CA ARG A 6 37.60 12.16 -23.17
C ARG A 6 36.60 12.69 -22.14
N ALA A 7 36.52 14.02 -21.97
CA ALA A 7 35.55 14.64 -21.08
C ALA A 7 34.09 14.43 -21.56
N ALA A 8 33.83 14.53 -22.86
CA ALA A 8 32.51 14.29 -23.43
C ALA A 8 32.05 12.82 -23.28
N LEU A 9 32.96 11.86 -23.44
CA LEU A 9 32.67 10.44 -23.22
C LEU A 9 32.43 10.12 -21.74
N GLY A 10 33.21 10.71 -20.83
CA GLY A 10 32.99 10.55 -19.38
C GLY A 10 31.64 11.13 -18.92
N ALA A 11 31.28 12.31 -19.41
CA ALA A 11 29.99 12.93 -19.09
C ALA A 11 28.80 12.15 -19.67
N GLY A 12 28.92 11.64 -20.90
CA GLY A 12 27.88 10.81 -21.53
C GLY A 12 27.64 9.50 -20.79
N LEU A 13 28.72 8.84 -20.33
CA LEU A 13 28.61 7.61 -19.54
C LEU A 13 27.96 7.87 -18.18
N LEU A 14 28.33 8.97 -17.52
CA LEU A 14 27.76 9.33 -16.22
C LEU A 14 26.28 9.67 -16.31
N PHE A 15 25.87 10.38 -17.37
CA PHE A 15 24.46 10.68 -17.64
C PHE A 15 23.65 9.40 -17.91
N LEU A 16 24.20 8.46 -18.68
CA LEU A 16 23.58 7.16 -18.93
C LEU A 16 23.40 6.36 -17.64
N VAL A 17 24.41 6.32 -16.75
CA VAL A 17 24.33 5.63 -15.45
C VAL A 17 23.26 6.26 -14.55
N VAL A 18 23.19 7.59 -14.48
CA VAL A 18 22.19 8.28 -13.65
C VAL A 18 20.78 8.07 -14.21
N ALA A 19 20.59 8.23 -15.53
CA ALA A 19 19.29 8.03 -16.17
C ALA A 19 18.80 6.58 -16.04
N SER A 20 19.67 5.60 -16.22
CA SER A 20 19.33 4.19 -16.01
C SER A 20 19.08 3.86 -14.55
N GLY A 21 19.83 4.44 -13.61
CA GLY A 21 19.57 4.32 -12.17
C GLY A 21 18.21 4.88 -11.76
N LEU A 22 17.83 6.05 -12.28
CA LEU A 22 16.52 6.66 -12.06
C LEU A 22 15.39 5.83 -12.68
N TRP A 23 15.59 5.30 -13.88
CA TRP A 23 14.61 4.45 -14.56
C TRP A 23 14.39 3.12 -13.85
N LEU A 24 15.46 2.48 -13.38
CA LEU A 24 15.40 1.26 -12.57
C LEU A 24 14.72 1.52 -11.23
N ARG A 25 14.96 2.67 -10.60
CA ARG A 25 14.31 3.07 -9.35
C ARG A 25 12.81 3.27 -9.54
N ALA A 26 12.38 3.98 -10.59
CA ALA A 26 10.96 4.17 -10.91
C ALA A 26 10.25 2.83 -11.16
N ARG A 27 10.91 1.90 -11.86
CA ARG A 27 10.40 0.53 -12.08
C ARG A 27 10.36 -0.32 -10.79
N ALA A 28 11.30 -0.11 -9.87
CA ALA A 28 11.31 -0.78 -8.57
C ALA A 28 10.21 -0.25 -7.65
N GLU A 29 9.88 1.04 -7.74
CA GLU A 29 8.78 1.67 -6.99
C GLU A 29 7.39 1.23 -7.49
N GLU A 30 7.29 0.60 -8.66
CA GLU A 30 6.04 0.02 -9.20
C GLU A 30 5.78 -1.43 -8.78
N ARG A 31 6.79 -2.15 -8.27
CA ARG A 31 6.69 -3.59 -7.95
C ARG A 31 6.84 -3.84 -6.45
N CYS A 32 6.05 -4.74 -5.91
CA CYS A 32 6.25 -5.19 -4.55
C CYS A 32 7.62 -5.87 -4.43
N ALA A 33 8.43 -5.40 -3.49
CA ALA A 33 9.76 -5.95 -3.25
C ALA A 33 9.64 -7.40 -2.76
N ASP A 34 10.46 -8.29 -3.31
CA ASP A 34 10.60 -9.64 -2.77
C ASP A 34 11.28 -9.53 -1.40
N VAL A 35 10.51 -9.77 -0.34
CA VAL A 35 10.97 -9.73 1.06
C VAL A 35 11.49 -11.09 1.54
N GLY A 36 11.63 -12.06 0.63
CA GLY A 36 12.04 -13.42 0.95
C GLY A 36 10.93 -14.23 1.62
N ARG A 37 11.31 -15.17 2.49
CA ARG A 37 10.35 -16.06 3.14
C ARG A 37 9.45 -15.29 4.10
N THR A 38 8.15 -15.26 3.81
CA THR A 38 7.14 -14.70 4.69
C THR A 38 6.61 -15.75 5.66
N ASN A 39 6.31 -15.31 6.89
CA ASN A 39 5.50 -16.10 7.82
C ASN A 39 4.03 -15.72 7.65
N ASP A 40 3.18 -16.71 7.37
CA ASP A 40 1.74 -16.47 7.27
C ASP A 40 1.15 -16.29 8.67
N LEU A 41 0.50 -15.14 8.89
CA LEU A 41 -0.22 -14.85 10.12
C LEU A 41 -1.73 -14.90 9.86
N ARG A 42 -2.44 -15.60 10.75
CA ARG A 42 -3.90 -15.49 10.80
C ARG A 42 -4.27 -14.26 11.60
N ALA A 43 -4.89 -13.29 10.95
CA ALA A 43 -5.55 -12.18 11.64
C ALA A 43 -6.87 -12.67 12.25
N THR A 44 -7.20 -12.18 13.44
CA THR A 44 -8.56 -12.31 13.97
C THR A 44 -9.36 -11.10 13.51
N VAL A 45 -10.36 -11.32 12.66
CA VAL A 45 -11.13 -10.22 12.06
C VAL A 45 -12.41 -10.01 12.85
N ALA A 46 -12.63 -8.78 13.31
CA ALA A 46 -13.87 -8.31 13.90
C ALA A 46 -14.51 -7.27 12.99
N ALA A 47 -15.75 -7.50 12.57
CA ALA A 47 -16.54 -6.52 11.84
C ALA A 47 -17.34 -5.67 12.83
N THR A 48 -17.22 -4.34 12.73
CA THR A 48 -18.01 -3.40 13.52
C THR A 48 -18.73 -2.43 12.57
N GLY A 49 -19.98 -2.75 12.22
CA GLY A 49 -20.74 -1.99 11.22
C GLY A 49 -20.15 -2.16 9.81
N SER A 50 -19.90 -1.05 9.10
CA SER A 50 -19.21 -1.04 7.79
C SER A 50 -17.68 -1.03 7.88
N SER A 51 -17.13 -0.97 9.11
CA SER A 51 -15.69 -0.99 9.34
C SER A 51 -15.23 -2.39 9.76
N LEU A 52 -14.11 -2.84 9.20
CA LEU A 52 -13.43 -4.05 9.63
C LEU A 52 -12.20 -3.68 10.44
N THR A 53 -11.95 -4.42 11.50
CA THR A 53 -10.70 -4.34 12.24
C THR A 53 -10.11 -5.74 12.36
N ALA A 54 -8.88 -5.89 11.90
CA ALA A 54 -8.12 -7.12 11.99
C ALA A 54 -7.11 -7.00 13.14
N ASP A 55 -7.27 -7.83 14.17
CA ASP A 55 -6.31 -8.00 15.25
C ASP A 55 -5.20 -8.97 14.82
N VAL A 56 -3.95 -8.53 14.93
CA VAL A 56 -2.76 -9.32 14.62
C VAL A 56 -1.82 -9.33 15.82
N VAL A 57 -1.35 -10.51 16.19
CA VAL A 57 -0.34 -10.69 17.25
C VAL A 57 0.96 -11.17 16.63
N VAL A 58 2.05 -10.43 16.89
CA VAL A 58 3.40 -10.76 16.45
C VAL A 58 4.30 -10.79 17.68
N GLY A 59 4.75 -11.99 18.07
CA GLY A 59 5.48 -12.18 19.32
C GLY A 59 4.65 -11.70 20.52
N THR A 60 5.13 -10.67 21.22
CA THR A 60 4.45 -10.05 22.37
C THR A 60 3.62 -8.82 22.00
N ARG A 61 3.63 -8.39 20.74
CA ARG A 61 2.97 -7.16 20.28
C ARG A 61 1.62 -7.47 19.66
N ARG A 62 0.65 -6.61 19.93
CA ARG A 62 -0.69 -6.65 19.31
C ARG A 62 -0.89 -5.40 18.47
N TYR A 63 -1.39 -5.62 17.26
CA TYR A 63 -1.72 -4.62 16.28
C TYR A 63 -3.20 -4.71 15.95
N ALA A 64 -3.85 -3.55 15.80
CA ALA A 64 -5.16 -3.43 15.20
C ALA A 64 -4.98 -2.82 13.81
N ILE A 65 -5.46 -3.50 12.79
CA ILE A 65 -5.36 -3.09 11.39
C ILE A 65 -6.75 -2.76 10.88
N GLU A 66 -6.93 -1.54 10.41
CA GLU A 66 -8.17 -1.05 9.82
C GLU A 66 -7.95 -0.86 8.32
N PRO A 67 -8.41 -1.80 7.48
CA PRO A 67 -8.35 -1.63 6.03
C PRO A 67 -9.43 -0.67 5.53
N HIS A 68 -9.10 0.11 4.52
CA HIS A 68 -10.03 0.97 3.81
C HIS A 68 -9.88 0.77 2.30
N VAL A 69 -10.98 0.39 1.65
CA VAL A 69 -11.06 0.24 0.20
C VAL A 69 -12.15 1.18 -0.28
N MET A 70 -11.79 2.12 -1.16
CA MET A 70 -12.64 3.23 -1.55
C MET A 70 -12.68 3.37 -3.06
N ALA A 71 -13.87 3.56 -3.60
CA ALA A 71 -14.05 3.83 -5.02
C ALA A 71 -14.77 5.17 -5.21
N ASP A 72 -14.14 6.09 -5.94
CA ASP A 72 -14.74 7.38 -6.31
C ASP A 72 -15.44 7.24 -7.66
N PHE A 73 -16.75 7.44 -7.66
CA PHE A 73 -17.62 7.35 -8.84
C PHE A 73 -18.27 8.70 -9.20
N GLY A 74 -17.82 9.83 -8.62
CA GLY A 74 -18.45 11.14 -8.78
C GLY A 74 -18.57 11.66 -10.22
N ALA A 75 -17.85 11.06 -11.18
CA ALA A 75 -17.94 11.40 -12.61
C ALA A 75 -19.02 10.59 -13.37
N TYR A 76 -19.43 9.40 -12.91
CA TYR A 76 -20.49 8.60 -13.56
C TYR A 76 -21.89 9.21 -13.47
N VAL A 77 -22.07 10.19 -12.58
CA VAL A 77 -23.32 10.95 -12.44
C VAL A 77 -23.36 12.15 -13.39
N ARG A 78 -22.23 12.53 -14.02
CA ARG A 78 -22.17 13.67 -14.95
C ARG A 78 -22.52 13.24 -16.38
N PRO A 79 -23.32 14.02 -17.13
CA PRO A 79 -23.80 13.65 -18.46
C PRO A 79 -22.75 13.69 -19.59
N PHE A 80 -21.45 13.85 -19.28
CA PHE A 80 -20.38 13.97 -20.27
C PHE A 80 -19.56 12.67 -20.37
N PRO A 81 -19.31 12.14 -21.59
CA PRO A 81 -18.81 10.78 -21.79
C PRO A 81 -17.28 10.72 -21.79
N LEU A 82 -16.62 11.33 -20.81
CA LEU A 82 -15.21 11.08 -20.60
C LEU A 82 -15.07 9.94 -19.58
N PRO A 83 -14.70 8.72 -20.00
CA PRO A 83 -14.37 7.66 -19.07
C PRO A 83 -13.03 8.01 -18.40
N GLU A 84 -13.09 8.71 -17.27
CA GLU A 84 -11.97 8.71 -16.34
C GLU A 84 -11.90 7.31 -15.72
N SER A 85 -10.74 6.66 -15.76
CA SER A 85 -10.59 5.37 -15.10
C SER A 85 -10.74 5.58 -13.58
N HIS A 86 -11.80 5.06 -12.98
CA HIS A 86 -12.07 5.21 -11.55
C HIS A 86 -11.31 4.14 -10.78
N ARG A 87 -10.04 4.43 -10.47
CA ARG A 87 -9.19 3.50 -9.73
C ARG A 87 -9.69 3.37 -8.30
N VAL A 88 -9.75 2.14 -7.81
CA VAL A 88 -10.01 1.88 -6.40
C VAL A 88 -8.77 2.27 -5.59
N GLY A 89 -8.98 3.03 -4.52
CA GLY A 89 -7.96 3.30 -3.50
C GLY A 89 -8.00 2.21 -2.44
N VAL A 90 -6.85 1.59 -2.17
CA VAL A 90 -6.69 0.64 -1.05
C VAL A 90 -5.68 1.23 -0.08
N SER A 91 -6.04 1.24 1.19
CA SER A 91 -5.17 1.68 2.26
C SER A 91 -5.39 0.86 3.53
N VAL A 92 -4.39 0.85 4.41
CA VAL A 92 -4.50 0.23 5.74
C VAL A 92 -3.99 1.19 6.79
N THR A 93 -4.74 1.31 7.88
CA THR A 93 -4.35 2.04 9.08
C THR A 93 -3.91 1.02 10.12
N VAL A 94 -2.70 1.16 10.64
CA VAL A 94 -2.15 0.24 11.65
C VAL A 94 -2.00 0.96 12.98
N ARG A 95 -2.58 0.40 14.03
CA ARG A 95 -2.52 0.89 15.40
C ARG A 95 -1.87 -0.13 16.32
N ALA A 96 -1.11 0.32 17.30
CA ALA A 96 -0.65 -0.54 18.40
C ALA A 96 -0.72 0.21 19.75
N ALA A 97 -0.66 -0.54 20.84
CA ALA A 97 -0.62 0.02 22.20
C ALA A 97 0.67 0.81 22.46
N THR A 98 1.77 0.36 21.85
CA THR A 98 3.17 0.80 21.79
C THR A 98 3.56 1.87 20.76
N GLU A 99 4.36 2.91 21.05
CA GLU A 99 4.95 3.73 19.96
C GLU A 99 6.05 2.91 19.28
N GLU A 100 6.87 2.25 20.10
CA GLU A 100 7.92 1.33 19.68
C GLU A 100 7.33 0.20 18.83
N ALA A 101 6.16 -0.31 19.20
CA ALA A 101 5.48 -1.34 18.43
C ALA A 101 5.06 -0.85 17.05
N VAL A 102 4.56 0.38 16.95
CA VAL A 102 4.14 0.99 15.69
C VAL A 102 5.33 1.36 14.82
N LEU A 103 6.40 1.92 15.38
CA LEU A 103 7.62 2.26 14.65
C LEU A 103 8.35 1.02 14.10
N ALA A 104 8.20 -0.12 14.77
CA ALA A 104 8.72 -1.39 14.29
C ALA A 104 7.89 -2.00 13.15
N TRP A 105 6.68 -1.51 12.90
CA TRP A 105 5.83 -1.95 11.81
C TRP A 105 6.15 -1.20 10.53
N ARG A 106 6.26 -1.93 9.42
CA ARG A 106 6.38 -1.35 8.09
C ARG A 106 5.61 -2.17 7.07
N THR A 107 4.54 -1.60 6.52
CA THR A 107 3.86 -2.19 5.36
C THR A 107 4.72 -2.02 4.11
N ILE A 108 4.92 -3.10 3.35
CA ILE A 108 5.74 -3.13 2.14
C ILE A 108 4.88 -3.22 0.89
N CYS A 109 3.84 -4.06 0.94
CA CYS A 109 2.96 -4.32 -0.19
C CYS A 109 1.53 -4.48 0.31
N LEU A 110 0.60 -4.00 -0.51
CA LEU A 110 -0.82 -4.21 -0.38
C LEU A 110 -1.28 -4.99 -1.62
N GLY A 111 -1.80 -6.18 -1.39
CA GLY A 111 -2.48 -7.00 -2.37
C GLY A 111 -3.99 -6.92 -2.17
N ALA A 112 -4.74 -6.90 -3.26
CA ALA A 112 -6.18 -7.00 -3.24
C ALA A 112 -6.64 -8.01 -4.30
N THR A 113 -7.52 -8.92 -3.90
CA THR A 113 -8.15 -9.89 -4.79
C THR A 113 -9.65 -9.60 -4.88
N HIS A 114 -10.16 -9.42 -6.10
CA HIS A 114 -11.58 -9.27 -6.41
C HIS A 114 -11.99 -10.39 -7.38
N GLY A 115 -12.77 -11.35 -6.89
CA GLY A 115 -13.15 -12.54 -7.67
C GLY A 115 -11.94 -13.38 -8.12
N ARG A 116 -11.55 -13.24 -9.39
CA ARG A 116 -10.36 -13.92 -9.98
C ARG A 116 -9.20 -12.98 -10.28
N GLU A 117 -9.42 -11.67 -10.14
CA GLU A 117 -8.40 -10.65 -10.38
C GLU A 117 -7.63 -10.40 -9.09
N SER A 118 -6.30 -10.44 -9.16
CA SER A 118 -5.42 -10.15 -8.02
C SER A 118 -4.38 -9.12 -8.44
N VAL A 119 -4.29 -8.04 -7.68
CA VAL A 119 -3.35 -6.95 -7.95
C VAL A 119 -2.59 -6.61 -6.67
N GLU A 120 -1.28 -6.44 -6.83
CA GLU A 120 -0.37 -6.04 -5.75
C GLU A 120 0.24 -4.68 -6.06
N ARG A 121 0.30 -3.82 -5.04
CA ARG A 121 0.89 -2.48 -5.11
C ARG A 121 1.85 -2.25 -3.94
N PRO A 122 3.01 -1.63 -4.18
CA PRO A 122 3.86 -1.14 -3.11
C PRO A 122 3.08 -0.22 -2.18
N ALA A 123 3.33 -0.38 -0.88
CA ALA A 123 2.75 0.49 0.13
C ALA A 123 3.56 1.78 0.24
N VAL A 124 2.89 2.92 0.14
CA VAL A 124 3.46 4.24 0.42
C VAL A 124 2.86 4.80 1.70
N THR A 125 3.67 5.46 2.52
CA THR A 125 3.15 6.10 3.73
C THR A 125 2.29 7.30 3.34
N GLY A 126 1.04 7.31 3.77
CA GLY A 126 0.09 8.39 3.47
C GLY A 126 0.40 9.66 4.28
N PRO A 127 -0.08 10.84 3.84
CA PRO A 127 0.21 12.14 4.47
C PRO A 127 -0.47 12.38 5.84
N ASP A 128 -1.48 11.58 6.21
CA ASP A 128 -2.25 11.72 7.48
C ASP A 128 -1.50 11.14 8.70
N ILE A 129 -0.22 11.48 8.88
CA ILE A 129 0.69 10.78 9.81
C ILE A 129 0.37 11.06 11.29
N MET A 130 -0.32 12.14 11.65
CA MET A 130 -0.68 12.44 13.05
C MET A 130 -1.89 13.37 13.13
N LYS A 131 -3.11 12.86 13.38
CA LYS A 131 -4.19 13.71 13.92
C LYS A 131 -4.19 13.61 15.44
N GLY A 132 -3.80 14.71 16.08
CA GLY A 132 -3.65 14.83 17.53
C GLY A 132 -4.98 14.84 18.29
N GLY A 133 -4.94 14.35 19.53
CA GLY A 133 -6.01 14.47 20.52
C GLY A 133 -6.08 13.33 21.54
N GLU A 134 -5.62 12.14 21.17
CA GLU A 134 -5.48 10.95 22.02
C GLU A 134 -4.03 10.42 21.91
N PRO A 135 -3.58 9.39 22.65
CA PRO A 135 -2.28 8.75 22.37
C PRO A 135 -2.38 7.94 21.06
N THR A 136 -2.62 8.62 19.93
CA THR A 136 -2.99 8.05 18.65
C THR A 136 -1.75 7.67 17.84
N ARG A 137 -1.26 6.46 18.10
CA ARG A 137 -0.14 5.79 17.40
C ARG A 137 -0.69 5.02 16.21
N TRP A 138 -1.05 5.70 15.12
CA TRP A 138 -1.52 5.03 13.90
C TRP A 138 -0.82 5.55 12.65
N TYR A 139 -0.58 4.65 11.70
CA TYR A 139 0.04 4.97 10.41
C TYR A 139 -0.83 4.43 9.28
N ARG A 140 -1.09 5.30 8.30
CA ARG A 140 -1.78 4.94 7.07
C ARG A 140 -0.78 4.59 5.98
N PHE A 141 -1.04 3.49 5.30
CA PHE A 141 -0.30 3.03 4.14
C PHE A 141 -1.25 2.90 2.97
N ASP A 142 -0.96 3.58 1.86
CA ASP A 142 -1.75 3.55 0.63
C ASP A 142 -1.07 2.66 -0.41
N GLY A 143 -1.87 1.96 -1.23
CA GLY A 143 -1.35 1.22 -2.37
C GLY A 143 -1.00 2.19 -3.51
N ALA A 144 0.25 2.16 -3.97
CA ALA A 144 0.71 3.03 -5.04
C ALA A 144 -0.09 2.83 -6.34
N ASN A 145 -0.27 3.91 -7.10
CA ASN A 145 -0.88 3.92 -8.44
C ASN A 145 -2.34 3.42 -8.52
N GLY A 146 -3.01 3.16 -7.40
CA GLY A 146 -4.40 2.69 -7.40
C GLY A 146 -4.60 1.30 -8.02
N TYR A 147 -5.82 0.81 -7.89
CA TYR A 147 -6.24 -0.54 -8.30
C TYR A 147 -7.18 -0.45 -9.50
N PRO A 148 -7.44 -1.58 -10.19
CA PRO A 148 -8.49 -1.65 -11.19
C PRO A 148 -9.82 -1.13 -10.64
N GLU A 149 -10.71 -0.79 -11.57
CA GLU A 149 -12.06 -0.37 -11.21
C GLU A 149 -12.85 -1.60 -10.76
N TRP A 150 -13.31 -1.57 -9.52
CA TRP A 150 -14.20 -2.58 -8.95
C TRP A 150 -15.48 -1.91 -8.42
N PRO A 151 -16.64 -2.59 -8.51
CA PRO A 151 -17.92 -2.00 -8.10
C PRO A 151 -17.94 -1.62 -6.61
N PRO A 152 -18.53 -0.48 -6.22
CA PRO A 152 -18.80 -0.21 -4.82
C PRO A 152 -19.84 -1.21 -4.29
N ASP A 153 -19.92 -1.32 -2.97
CA ASP A 153 -20.85 -2.23 -2.27
C ASP A 153 -20.52 -3.73 -2.45
N ASP A 154 -19.45 -4.05 -3.19
CA ASP A 154 -18.81 -5.38 -3.24
C ASP A 154 -17.67 -5.48 -2.19
N SER A 155 -16.90 -6.57 -2.21
CA SER A 155 -15.79 -6.79 -1.28
C SER A 155 -14.53 -7.37 -1.95
N VAL A 156 -13.38 -7.11 -1.34
CA VAL A 156 -12.08 -7.66 -1.75
C VAL A 156 -11.41 -8.40 -0.61
N ASP A 157 -10.63 -9.43 -0.93
CA ASP A 157 -9.71 -10.03 0.01
C ASP A 157 -8.40 -9.28 -0.02
N LEU A 158 -8.00 -8.69 1.11
CA LEU A 158 -6.74 -7.97 1.22
C LEU A 158 -5.62 -8.89 1.71
N GLU A 159 -4.45 -8.72 1.11
CA GLU A 159 -3.21 -9.32 1.56
C GLU A 159 -2.20 -8.21 1.91
N ILE A 160 -1.74 -8.18 3.15
CA ILE A 160 -0.81 -7.17 3.66
C ILE A 160 0.53 -7.87 3.88
N THR A 161 1.55 -7.41 3.16
CA THR A 161 2.94 -7.82 3.43
C THR A 161 3.61 -6.74 4.27
N ALA A 162 4.03 -7.11 5.48
CA ALA A 162 4.65 -6.19 6.42
C ALA A 162 5.95 -6.75 7.00
N LEU A 163 6.87 -5.85 7.35
CA LEU A 163 8.00 -6.14 8.20
C LEU A 163 7.67 -5.71 9.63
N VAL A 164 7.93 -6.60 10.59
CA VAL A 164 7.86 -6.30 12.03
C VAL A 164 9.17 -6.73 12.66
N ASP A 165 9.91 -5.80 13.24
CA ASP A 165 11.28 -6.01 13.74
C ASP A 165 12.22 -6.69 12.70
N GLY A 166 12.03 -6.38 11.41
CA GLY A 166 12.81 -6.94 10.31
C GLY A 166 12.40 -8.35 9.86
N LEU A 167 11.38 -8.96 10.48
CA LEU A 167 10.80 -10.21 10.03
C LEU A 167 9.61 -9.96 9.10
N ALA A 168 9.52 -10.71 8.01
CA ALA A 168 8.45 -10.56 7.02
C ALA A 168 7.23 -11.42 7.36
N PHE A 169 6.06 -10.79 7.30
CA PHE A 169 4.78 -11.40 7.57
C PHE A 169 3.80 -11.11 6.44
N ARG A 170 2.99 -12.12 6.13
CA ARG A 170 1.86 -12.03 5.20
C ARG A 170 0.57 -12.20 5.99
N ILE A 171 -0.30 -11.21 5.90
CA ILE A 171 -1.53 -11.12 6.69
C ILE A 171 -2.70 -11.03 5.72
N ARG A 172 -3.68 -11.91 5.87
CA ARG A 172 -4.89 -11.91 5.05
C ARG A 172 -6.08 -11.37 5.83
N VAL A 173 -6.79 -10.43 5.21
CA VAL A 173 -8.02 -9.84 5.74
C VAL A 173 -9.11 -10.04 4.68
N PRO A 174 -9.95 -11.08 4.83
CA PRO A 174 -10.98 -11.38 3.84
C PRO A 174 -12.17 -10.43 3.91
N GLY A 175 -12.86 -10.26 2.78
CA GLY A 175 -14.18 -9.63 2.71
C GLY A 175 -14.21 -8.14 3.07
N VAL A 176 -13.19 -7.37 2.70
CA VAL A 176 -13.13 -5.92 2.95
C VAL A 176 -14.07 -5.17 2.01
N PRO A 177 -15.08 -4.43 2.51
CA PRO A 177 -16.06 -3.77 1.67
C PRO A 177 -15.45 -2.61 0.88
N ILE A 178 -15.88 -2.47 -0.37
CA ILE A 178 -15.54 -1.34 -1.23
C ILE A 178 -16.52 -0.20 -0.94
N VAL A 179 -16.05 0.81 -0.22
CA VAL A 179 -16.87 1.96 0.19
C VAL A 179 -17.00 2.96 -0.95
N ARG A 180 -18.22 3.36 -1.25
CA ARG A 180 -18.52 4.46 -2.18
C ARG A 180 -18.08 5.80 -1.61
N MET A 181 -17.24 6.54 -2.35
CA MET A 181 -17.07 7.97 -2.12
C MET A 181 -18.04 8.76 -3.01
N GLY A 182 -18.74 9.72 -2.39
CA GLY A 182 -19.72 10.59 -3.03
C GLY A 182 -19.17 11.94 -3.43
#